data_AF-A0A800C4X6-F1
#
_entry.id   AF-A0A800C4X6-F1
#
_cell.length_a   1.000
_cell.length_b   1.000
_cell.length_c   1.000
_cell.angle_alpha   90.00
_cell.angle_beta   90.00
_cell.angle_gamma   90.00
#
_symmetry.space_group_name_H-M   'P 1'
#
loop_
_entity.id
_entity.type
_entity.pdbx_description
1 polymer ?
#
loop_
_entity_poly.entity_id
_entity_poly.type
_entity_poly.pdbx_seq_one_letter_code
_entity_poly.pdbx_strand_id
1 'polypeptide(L)'
;MGSMQKVWTDYVRGPKALWVMYKYADIVDFELNNVTITGAKGEPLDIVFMIQTEWTNWIPRYLPNIRKLNLLNMDMEKVNVVVKKGLGVGSFGYNAHRPEPSPGQWYQSNLGLVNCKFKDTTVPTDRARVCVKYYLDVKVVDEKGNPIPDATVTVVNEVDNENHPAENIAVRRYRHVPVETCKPIDGGTWKAGANFFYFDMYSPLSSTRTGKDGHTPLPEDKTKTLVLKDYQHTQEGRKQFTYKITVQAGGKKKTITGVNPGPHWYRPDPNKPTYTITAVLDGKTVTESTLKKQGLAGLSTSNDRR
;
A
#
# COMPACT_ATOMS: atom_id res chain seq x y z
N MET A 1 -7.82 -28.68 27.99
CA MET A 1 -8.34 -27.37 27.51
C MET A 1 -7.56 -26.13 27.98
N GLY A 2 -6.73 -26.19 29.03
CA GLY A 2 -6.05 -25.00 29.59
C GLY A 2 -4.82 -24.44 28.83
N SER A 3 -4.20 -25.19 27.91
CA SER A 3 -2.96 -24.75 27.24
C SER A 3 -3.20 -23.75 26.10
N MET A 4 -4.23 -23.97 25.27
CA MET A 4 -4.54 -23.08 24.17
C MET A 4 -5.03 -21.72 24.68
N GLN A 5 -6.00 -21.68 25.59
CA GLN A 5 -6.58 -20.44 26.11
C GLN A 5 -5.52 -19.51 26.72
N LYS A 6 -4.50 -20.06 27.37
CA LYS A 6 -3.35 -19.30 27.87
C LYS A 6 -2.54 -18.67 26.74
N VAL A 7 -2.27 -19.40 25.65
CA VAL A 7 -1.60 -18.86 24.45
C VAL A 7 -2.40 -17.70 23.86
N TRP A 8 -3.73 -17.79 23.82
CA TRP A 8 -4.60 -16.71 23.31
C TRP A 8 -4.52 -15.46 24.18
N THR A 9 -4.75 -15.61 25.48
CA THR A 9 -4.72 -14.50 26.44
C THR A 9 -3.36 -13.84 26.48
N ASP A 10 -2.28 -14.62 26.37
CA ASP A 10 -0.91 -14.11 26.32
C ASP A 10 -0.63 -13.37 24.99
N TYR A 11 -1.12 -13.88 23.86
CA TYR A 11 -0.93 -13.28 22.53
C TYR A 11 -1.67 -11.94 22.35
N VAL A 12 -2.86 -11.81 22.94
CA VAL A 12 -3.65 -10.55 22.90
C VAL A 12 -3.39 -9.61 24.08
N ARG A 13 -2.43 -9.93 24.98
CA ARG A 13 -2.13 -9.13 26.17
C ARG A 13 -1.42 -7.82 25.82
N GLY A 14 -1.67 -6.78 26.61
CA GLY A 14 -1.05 -5.45 26.50
C GLY A 14 -2.08 -4.32 26.50
N PRO A 15 -1.63 -3.05 26.61
CA PRO A 15 -2.50 -1.88 26.46
C PRO A 15 -3.24 -1.92 25.12
N LYS A 16 -4.53 -1.55 25.12
CA LYS A 16 -5.44 -1.71 23.97
C LYS A 16 -5.97 -0.35 23.54
N ALA A 17 -5.79 0.01 22.28
CA ALA A 17 -6.48 1.13 21.64
C ALA A 17 -7.42 0.64 20.54
N LEU A 18 -6.87 0.13 19.43
CA LEU A 18 -7.62 -0.44 18.33
C LEU A 18 -6.85 -1.62 17.71
N TRP A 19 -7.54 -2.74 17.52
CA TRP A 19 -7.00 -3.93 16.89
C TRP A 19 -7.81 -4.25 15.64
N VAL A 20 -7.16 -4.18 14.47
CA VAL A 20 -7.79 -4.57 13.21
C VAL A 20 -7.24 -5.93 12.82
N MET A 21 -8.13 -6.92 12.83
CA MET A 21 -7.79 -8.30 12.57
C MET A 21 -8.62 -8.83 11.41
N TYR A 22 -7.94 -9.28 10.35
CA TYR A 22 -8.58 -9.85 9.18
C TYR A 22 -8.43 -11.38 9.23
N LYS A 23 -9.54 -12.11 9.41
CA LYS A 23 -9.55 -13.58 9.52
C LYS A 23 -10.70 -14.21 8.74
N TYR A 24 -10.40 -15.31 8.03
CA TYR A 24 -11.33 -16.37 7.54
C TYR A 24 -12.80 -15.97 7.24
N ALA A 25 -13.00 -14.81 6.63
CA ALA A 25 -14.28 -14.33 6.15
C ALA A 25 -14.11 -13.82 4.72
N ASP A 26 -15.15 -14.02 3.91
CA ASP A 26 -15.28 -13.45 2.57
C ASP A 26 -15.56 -11.95 2.70
N ILE A 27 -14.52 -11.19 2.99
CA ILE A 27 -14.61 -9.73 3.03
C ILE A 27 -14.52 -9.25 1.59
N VAL A 28 -15.64 -8.68 1.15
CA VAL A 28 -15.84 -8.13 -0.20
C VAL A 28 -15.18 -6.76 -0.36
N ASP A 29 -15.01 -6.05 0.76
CA ASP A 29 -14.51 -4.69 0.78
C ASP A 29 -13.99 -4.28 2.17
N PHE A 30 -13.06 -3.33 2.19
CA PHE A 30 -12.57 -2.67 3.40
C PHE A 30 -12.02 -1.30 3.02
N GLU A 31 -12.46 -0.26 3.73
CA GLU A 31 -11.93 1.09 3.54
C GLU A 31 -11.66 1.75 4.89
N LEU A 32 -10.44 2.26 5.04
CA LEU A 32 -10.08 3.28 6.01
C LEU A 32 -9.38 4.39 5.22
N ASN A 33 -10.12 5.48 5.01
CA ASN A 33 -9.73 6.56 4.13
C ASN A 33 -10.19 7.89 4.72
N ASN A 34 -9.28 8.87 4.83
CA ASN A 34 -9.57 10.20 5.36
C ASN A 34 -10.14 10.17 6.80
N VAL A 35 -9.50 9.38 7.67
CA VAL A 35 -9.88 9.22 9.07
C VAL A 35 -8.79 9.77 9.97
N THR A 36 -9.20 10.55 10.97
CA THR A 36 -8.33 10.98 12.06
C THR A 36 -8.49 10.05 13.26
N ILE A 37 -7.38 9.55 13.80
CA ILE A 37 -7.38 8.77 15.04
C ILE A 37 -6.50 9.49 16.07
N THR A 38 -7.09 9.82 17.23
CA THR A 38 -6.39 10.48 18.33
C THR A 38 -6.56 9.69 19.62
N GLY A 39 -5.51 9.68 20.45
CA GLY A 39 -5.53 9.09 21.78
C GLY A 39 -5.90 10.11 22.86
N ALA A 40 -6.17 9.61 24.07
CA ALA A 40 -6.30 10.47 25.24
C ALA A 40 -5.03 11.31 25.45
N LYS A 41 -5.18 12.54 25.94
CA LYS A 41 -4.06 13.47 26.13
C LYS A 41 -3.02 12.87 27.08
N GLY A 42 -1.77 12.79 26.62
CA GLY A 42 -0.62 12.32 27.41
C GLY A 42 -0.33 10.82 27.29
N GLU A 43 -1.20 10.04 26.64
CA GLU A 43 -1.03 8.59 26.53
C GLU A 43 -0.57 8.17 25.13
N PRO A 44 0.45 7.28 25.00
CA PRO A 44 0.81 6.70 23.72
C PRO A 44 -0.32 5.81 23.19
N LEU A 45 -0.65 5.94 21.90
CA LEU A 45 -1.68 5.14 21.24
C LEU A 45 -1.04 4.17 20.24
N ASP A 46 -1.28 2.88 20.41
CA ASP A 46 -0.83 1.84 19.48
C ASP A 46 -2.03 1.25 18.73
N ILE A 47 -2.05 1.36 17.40
CA ILE A 47 -2.99 0.61 16.58
C ILE A 47 -2.29 -0.65 16.08
N VAL A 48 -2.85 -1.81 16.43
CA VAL A 48 -2.28 -3.10 16.08
C VAL A 48 -3.03 -3.71 14.90
N PHE A 49 -2.30 -4.02 13.83
CA PHE A 49 -2.80 -4.73 12.66
C PHE A 49 -2.27 -6.16 12.63
N MET A 50 -3.19 -7.10 12.44
CA MET A 50 -2.91 -8.52 12.20
C MET A 50 -3.74 -8.96 11.00
N ILE A 51 -3.15 -8.80 9.82
CA ILE A 51 -3.87 -8.96 8.55
C ILE A 51 -3.41 -10.28 7.97
N GLN A 52 -4.29 -11.26 7.81
CA GLN A 52 -3.92 -12.49 7.11
C GLN A 52 -3.87 -12.21 5.60
N THR A 53 -2.69 -11.85 5.07
CA THR A 53 -2.48 -11.51 3.64
C THR A 53 -2.00 -12.68 2.79
N GLU A 54 -1.69 -13.81 3.42
CA GLU A 54 -1.50 -15.10 2.74
C GLU A 54 -2.64 -16.05 3.08
N TRP A 55 -2.97 -16.93 2.14
CA TRP A 55 -3.98 -17.97 2.35
C TRP A 55 -3.32 -19.34 2.30
N THR A 56 -3.86 -20.25 3.10
CA THR A 56 -3.24 -21.52 3.45
C THR A 56 -2.95 -22.45 2.28
N ASN A 57 -2.04 -23.39 2.52
CA ASN A 57 -1.54 -24.39 1.56
C ASN A 57 -2.60 -25.43 1.10
N TRP A 58 -3.81 -25.39 1.65
CA TRP A 58 -4.92 -26.34 1.41
C TRP A 58 -5.69 -26.15 0.09
N ILE A 59 -5.60 -24.96 -0.51
CA ILE A 59 -6.03 -24.73 -1.89
C ILE A 59 -4.72 -24.45 -2.63
N PRO A 60 -4.37 -25.26 -3.64
CA PRO A 60 -3.03 -25.24 -4.21
C PRO A 60 -2.66 -23.83 -4.66
N ARG A 61 -1.44 -23.40 -4.24
CA ARG A 61 -0.42 -22.49 -4.80
C ARG A 61 -0.74 -21.45 -5.91
N TYR A 62 -1.99 -21.24 -6.30
CA TYR A 62 -2.40 -20.53 -7.51
C TYR A 62 -2.93 -19.10 -7.23
N LEU A 63 -3.00 -18.68 -5.97
CA LEU A 63 -3.42 -17.32 -5.60
C LEU A 63 -2.33 -16.61 -4.78
N PRO A 64 -1.20 -16.23 -5.41
CA PRO A 64 -0.18 -15.44 -4.72
C PRO A 64 -0.75 -14.07 -4.33
N ASN A 65 -0.71 -13.75 -3.03
CA ASN A 65 -1.06 -12.45 -2.44
C ASN A 65 -2.55 -12.11 -2.41
N ILE A 66 -3.32 -12.84 -1.60
CA ILE A 66 -4.79 -12.71 -1.60
C ILE A 66 -5.29 -11.33 -1.09
N ARG A 67 -4.46 -10.49 -0.46
CA ARG A 67 -4.92 -9.19 0.08
C ARG A 67 -3.86 -8.11 0.00
N LYS A 68 -3.97 -7.26 -1.01
CA LYS A 68 -3.26 -5.98 -1.11
C LYS A 68 -4.02 -4.91 -0.32
N LEU A 69 -3.66 -4.71 0.95
CA LEU A 69 -4.31 -3.74 1.83
C LEU A 69 -3.51 -2.44 1.93
N ASN A 70 -4.16 -1.30 1.72
CA ASN A 70 -3.63 0.02 1.99
C ASN A 70 -4.60 0.78 2.93
N LEU A 71 -4.08 1.45 3.96
CA LEU A 71 -4.80 2.58 4.57
C LEU A 71 -4.50 3.83 3.76
N LEU A 72 -5.49 4.69 3.57
CA LEU A 72 -5.37 5.87 2.73
C LEU A 72 -5.60 7.13 3.57
N ASN A 73 -4.76 8.15 3.41
CA ASN A 73 -5.06 9.51 3.89
C ASN A 73 -5.40 9.58 5.38
N MET A 74 -4.73 8.77 6.20
CA MET A 74 -5.00 8.72 7.63
C MET A 74 -4.22 9.81 8.35
N ASP A 75 -4.87 10.53 9.27
CA ASP A 75 -4.17 11.39 10.22
C ASP A 75 -4.11 10.72 11.59
N MET A 76 -2.92 10.21 11.91
CA MET A 76 -2.62 9.48 13.13
C MET A 76 -1.31 9.98 13.74
N GLU A 77 -0.98 11.28 13.61
CA GLU A 77 0.33 11.88 13.94
C GLU A 77 0.94 11.43 15.29
N LYS A 78 0.10 11.17 16.30
CA LYS A 78 0.54 10.78 17.66
C LYS A 78 0.46 9.29 17.94
N VAL A 79 0.14 8.49 16.92
CA VAL A 79 -0.17 7.05 17.03
C VAL A 79 0.97 6.23 16.44
N ASN A 80 1.34 5.15 17.13
CA ASN A 80 2.22 4.14 16.59
C ASN A 80 1.40 3.08 15.81
N VAL A 81 1.89 2.70 14.64
CA VAL A 81 1.29 1.62 13.84
C VAL A 81 2.10 0.34 14.06
N VAL A 82 1.48 -0.64 14.71
CA VAL A 82 2.12 -1.92 15.02
C VAL A 82 1.56 -2.99 14.08
N VAL A 83 2.43 -3.73 13.39
CA VAL A 83 2.00 -4.84 12.52
C VAL A 83 2.64 -6.14 12.97
N LYS A 84 1.81 -7.12 13.28
CA LYS A 84 2.22 -8.46 13.76
C LYS A 84 1.75 -9.52 12.78
N LYS A 85 2.50 -10.62 12.68
CA LYS A 85 2.08 -11.81 11.93
C LYS A 85 0.73 -12.30 12.44
N GLY A 86 -0.13 -12.74 11.55
CA GLY A 86 -1.43 -13.28 11.91
C GLY A 86 -1.29 -14.67 12.54
N LEU A 87 -2.01 -14.92 13.64
CA LEU A 87 -2.15 -16.29 14.14
C LEU A 87 -3.09 -17.06 13.22
N GLY A 88 -2.64 -18.23 12.76
CA GLY A 88 -3.45 -19.09 11.93
C GLY A 88 -4.44 -19.86 12.75
N VAL A 89 -5.63 -19.29 12.91
CA VAL A 89 -6.77 -19.87 13.61
C VAL A 89 -8.00 -19.62 12.73
N GLY A 90 -8.75 -20.68 12.43
CA GLY A 90 -10.01 -20.57 11.70
C GLY A 90 -10.97 -19.58 12.38
N SER A 91 -11.89 -19.00 11.59
CA SER A 91 -13.01 -18.23 12.15
C SER A 91 -13.73 -19.05 13.24
N PHE A 92 -14.18 -18.38 14.30
CA PHE A 92 -14.95 -19.00 15.40
C PHE A 92 -14.27 -20.13 16.18
N GLY A 93 -12.94 -20.26 16.11
CA GLY A 93 -12.25 -21.38 16.76
C GLY A 93 -12.60 -22.73 16.12
N TYR A 94 -13.13 -22.75 14.89
CA TYR A 94 -13.60 -23.94 14.18
C TYR A 94 -12.51 -24.99 13.94
N ASN A 95 -11.25 -24.63 14.19
CA ASN A 95 -10.13 -25.57 14.18
C ASN A 95 -9.82 -26.20 15.55
N ALA A 96 -10.65 -26.00 16.58
CA ALA A 96 -10.50 -26.70 17.86
C ALA A 96 -10.73 -28.22 17.75
N HIS A 97 -11.33 -28.70 16.65
CA HIS A 97 -11.61 -30.12 16.40
C HIS A 97 -10.82 -30.72 15.25
N ARG A 98 -9.95 -29.95 14.60
CA ARG A 98 -9.01 -30.48 13.61
C ARG A 98 -7.62 -30.48 14.24
N PRO A 99 -6.79 -31.50 14.00
CA PRO A 99 -5.37 -31.47 14.36
C PRO A 99 -4.58 -30.36 13.62
N GLU A 100 -5.26 -29.53 12.82
CA GLU A 100 -4.74 -28.36 12.12
C GLU A 100 -5.60 -27.13 12.44
N PRO A 101 -4.99 -25.97 12.74
CA PRO A 101 -3.63 -25.58 12.45
C PRO A 101 -2.72 -26.16 13.52
N SER A 102 -1.64 -26.80 13.08
CA SER A 102 -0.58 -27.18 14.00
C SER A 102 -0.28 -25.98 14.91
N PRO A 103 -0.16 -26.17 16.23
CA PRO A 103 0.36 -25.11 17.10
C PRO A 103 1.57 -24.46 16.41
N GLY A 104 1.47 -23.17 16.05
CA GLY A 104 2.53 -22.46 15.32
C GLY A 104 2.30 -22.20 13.82
N GLN A 105 1.10 -22.38 13.26
CA GLN A 105 0.82 -21.87 11.91
C GLN A 105 0.65 -20.34 11.94
N TRP A 106 1.60 -19.62 11.34
CA TRP A 106 1.65 -18.16 11.31
C TRP A 106 1.44 -17.62 9.90
N TYR A 107 0.61 -16.61 9.77
CA TYR A 107 0.31 -15.95 8.50
C TYR A 107 1.06 -14.63 8.31
N GLN A 108 1.44 -14.37 7.06
CA GLN A 108 1.92 -13.07 6.64
C GLN A 108 0.92 -11.96 6.92
N SER A 109 1.46 -10.82 7.36
CA SER A 109 0.73 -9.57 7.53
C SER A 109 1.40 -8.41 6.82
N ASN A 110 0.76 -7.97 5.74
CA ASN A 110 1.24 -6.88 4.90
C ASN A 110 0.28 -5.69 4.98
N LEU A 111 0.78 -4.53 5.40
CA LEU A 111 0.02 -3.28 5.46
C LEU A 111 0.70 -2.19 4.64
N GLY A 112 -0.02 -1.55 3.72
CA GLY A 112 0.41 -0.29 3.13
C GLY A 112 -0.20 0.92 3.85
N LEU A 113 0.59 1.98 3.98
CA LEU A 113 0.17 3.28 4.50
C LEU A 113 0.40 4.31 3.39
N VAL A 114 -0.66 4.69 2.67
CA VAL A 114 -0.57 5.66 1.57
C VAL A 114 -0.99 7.03 2.09
N ASN A 115 -0.09 8.02 1.99
CA ASN A 115 -0.36 9.38 2.42
C ASN A 115 -0.88 9.45 3.88
N CYS A 116 -0.31 8.63 4.76
CA CYS A 116 -0.70 8.59 6.17
C CYS A 116 0.31 9.34 7.03
N LYS A 117 -0.18 10.11 8.01
CA LYS A 117 0.63 10.74 9.05
C LYS A 117 0.58 9.89 10.31
N PHE A 118 1.73 9.55 10.89
CA PHE A 118 1.83 8.71 12.09
C PHE A 118 3.11 9.00 12.86
N LYS A 119 3.17 8.56 14.13
CA LYS A 119 4.34 8.77 15.00
C LYS A 119 5.49 7.85 14.62
N ASP A 120 5.23 6.55 14.61
CA ASP A 120 6.22 5.53 14.22
C ASP A 120 5.52 4.24 13.76
N THR A 121 6.31 3.32 13.19
CA THR A 121 5.88 1.97 12.86
C THR A 121 6.68 0.96 13.67
N THR A 122 6.05 -0.14 14.10
CA THR A 122 6.73 -1.23 14.81
C THR A 122 6.33 -2.58 14.22
N VAL A 123 7.32 -3.42 13.92
CA VAL A 123 7.11 -4.76 13.37
C VAL A 123 7.82 -5.78 14.27
N PRO A 124 7.17 -6.25 15.36
CA PRO A 124 7.86 -7.03 16.39
C PRO A 124 8.00 -8.52 16.05
N THR A 125 7.45 -8.98 14.93
CA THR A 125 7.44 -10.39 14.54
C THR A 125 7.88 -10.57 13.09
N ASP A 126 8.51 -11.71 12.81
CA ASP A 126 8.74 -12.22 11.46
C ASP A 126 7.42 -12.31 10.67
N ARG A 127 7.48 -12.38 9.33
CA ARG A 127 6.29 -12.46 8.44
C ARG A 127 5.33 -11.27 8.54
N ALA A 128 5.74 -10.15 9.12
CA ALA A 128 4.98 -8.92 9.09
C ALA A 128 5.77 -7.82 8.37
N ARG A 129 5.07 -6.93 7.67
CA ARG A 129 5.69 -5.75 7.07
C ARG A 129 4.73 -4.58 6.93
N VAL A 130 5.27 -3.38 7.09
CA VAL A 130 4.61 -2.11 6.75
C VAL A 130 5.29 -1.51 5.54
N CYS A 131 4.52 -1.02 4.58
CA CYS A 131 5.01 -0.26 3.44
C CYS A 131 4.47 1.17 3.51
N VAL A 132 5.35 2.15 3.71
CA VAL A 132 4.97 3.57 3.75
C VAL A 132 5.10 4.15 2.35
N LYS A 133 4.07 4.87 1.90
CA LYS A 133 3.92 5.27 0.50
C LYS A 133 3.32 6.68 0.39
N TYR A 134 3.65 7.38 -0.69
CA TYR A 134 3.16 8.73 -0.96
C TYR A 134 2.69 8.87 -2.41
N TYR A 135 1.74 9.78 -2.63
CA TYR A 135 1.32 10.15 -3.98
C TYR A 135 2.41 10.95 -4.69
N LEU A 136 2.76 10.52 -5.90
CA LEU A 136 3.62 11.30 -6.78
C LEU A 136 2.84 12.47 -7.38
N ASP A 137 3.48 13.63 -7.49
CA ASP A 137 3.03 14.73 -8.32
C ASP A 137 4.18 15.21 -9.20
N VAL A 138 4.01 15.08 -10.52
CA VAL A 138 4.94 15.60 -11.53
C VAL A 138 4.19 16.64 -12.37
N LYS A 139 4.74 17.85 -12.43
CA LYS A 139 4.30 18.90 -13.36
C LYS A 139 5.23 18.91 -14.56
N VAL A 140 4.73 18.68 -15.75
CA VAL A 140 5.52 18.69 -16.98
C VAL A 140 5.34 20.04 -17.67
N VAL A 141 6.46 20.70 -17.98
CA VAL A 141 6.47 22.02 -18.61
C VAL A 141 7.45 22.07 -19.79
N ASP A 142 7.19 22.98 -20.73
CA ASP A 142 8.15 23.33 -21.78
C ASP A 142 9.30 24.21 -21.22
N GLU A 143 10.26 24.56 -22.07
CA GLU A 143 11.40 25.41 -21.70
C GLU A 143 11.01 26.85 -21.31
N LYS A 144 9.77 27.27 -21.61
CA LYS A 144 9.19 28.57 -21.23
C LYS A 144 8.35 28.49 -19.94
N GLY A 145 8.19 27.29 -19.38
CA GLY A 145 7.38 27.05 -18.17
C GLY A 145 5.89 26.80 -18.44
N ASN A 146 5.46 26.68 -19.71
CA ASN A 146 4.07 26.36 -20.02
C ASN A 146 3.78 24.89 -19.75
N PRO A 147 2.61 24.54 -19.16
CA PRO A 147 2.25 23.14 -18.91
C PRO A 147 2.10 22.35 -20.21
N ILE A 148 2.56 21.10 -20.20
CA ILE A 148 2.42 20.17 -21.33
C ILE A 148 1.37 19.11 -20.98
N PRO A 149 0.19 19.14 -21.63
CA PRO A 149 -0.82 18.09 -21.49
C PRO A 149 -0.41 16.81 -22.21
N ASP A 150 -1.01 15.68 -21.79
CA ASP A 150 -0.86 14.35 -22.39
C ASP A 150 0.57 13.80 -22.44
N ALA A 151 1.51 14.41 -21.72
CA ALA A 151 2.87 13.92 -21.57
C ALA A 151 2.85 12.57 -20.84
N THR A 152 3.57 11.58 -21.37
CA THR A 152 3.71 10.28 -20.72
C THR A 152 4.71 10.40 -19.57
N VAL A 153 4.29 10.03 -18.35
CA VAL A 153 5.15 9.93 -17.17
C VAL A 153 5.30 8.47 -16.81
N THR A 154 6.51 7.94 -16.83
CA THR A 154 6.84 6.55 -16.51
C THR A 154 7.75 6.49 -15.29
N VAL A 155 7.48 5.58 -14.36
CA VAL A 155 8.19 5.44 -13.09
C VAL A 155 8.75 4.03 -12.96
N VAL A 156 10.01 3.95 -12.56
CA VAL A 156 10.73 2.70 -12.27
C VAL A 156 11.38 2.81 -10.91
N ASN A 157 11.15 1.82 -10.04
CA ASN A 157 11.89 1.70 -8.78
C ASN A 157 13.34 1.28 -9.08
N GLU A 158 14.32 2.09 -8.65
CA GLU A 158 15.73 1.86 -8.95
C GLU A 158 16.36 0.77 -8.07
N VAL A 159 15.71 0.40 -6.96
CA VAL A 159 16.20 -0.59 -6.00
C VAL A 159 15.59 -1.97 -6.24
N ASP A 160 14.29 -2.06 -6.52
CA ASP A 160 13.56 -3.35 -6.65
C ASP A 160 12.22 -3.18 -7.39
N ASN A 161 12.27 -2.95 -8.70
CA ASN A 161 11.06 -2.73 -9.50
C ASN A 161 10.19 -3.98 -9.69
N GLU A 162 10.79 -5.16 -9.66
CA GLU A 162 10.07 -6.41 -9.86
C GLU A 162 9.10 -6.67 -8.71
N ASN A 163 9.55 -6.48 -7.47
CA ASN A 163 8.74 -6.74 -6.28
C ASN A 163 8.03 -5.49 -5.76
N HIS A 164 8.55 -4.30 -6.05
CA HIS A 164 8.06 -3.02 -5.53
C HIS A 164 7.92 -1.95 -6.62
N PRO A 165 7.15 -2.22 -7.70
CA PRO A 165 6.85 -1.21 -8.71
C PRO A 165 6.01 -0.07 -8.10
N ALA A 166 5.92 1.04 -8.83
CA ALA A 166 4.89 2.03 -8.57
C ALA A 166 3.49 1.40 -8.72
N GLU A 167 2.52 1.92 -7.97
CA GLU A 167 1.16 1.40 -7.90
C GLU A 167 0.11 2.52 -8.02
N ASN A 168 -1.15 2.15 -8.20
CA ASN A 168 -2.30 3.04 -8.07
C ASN A 168 -3.08 2.75 -6.77
N ILE A 169 -4.27 3.32 -6.61
CA ILE A 169 -5.17 3.04 -5.46
C ILE A 169 -6.52 2.48 -5.91
N ALA A 170 -6.55 1.85 -7.09
CA ALA A 170 -7.77 1.27 -7.63
C ALA A 170 -8.16 0.01 -6.85
N VAL A 171 -9.40 0.01 -6.33
CA VAL A 171 -9.96 -1.17 -5.69
C VAL A 171 -10.48 -2.13 -6.75
N ARG A 172 -9.98 -3.36 -6.75
CA ARG A 172 -10.49 -4.46 -7.59
C ARG A 172 -11.14 -5.50 -6.70
N ARG A 173 -12.36 -5.90 -7.02
CA ARG A 173 -13.09 -6.97 -6.32
C ARG A 173 -13.19 -8.17 -7.23
N TYR A 174 -12.95 -9.34 -6.68
CA TYR A 174 -12.97 -10.60 -7.40
C TYR A 174 -13.95 -11.54 -6.72
N ARG A 175 -14.79 -12.18 -7.53
CA ARG A 175 -15.50 -13.39 -7.12
C ARG A 175 -14.72 -14.56 -7.68
N HIS A 176 -14.06 -15.32 -6.82
CA HIS A 176 -13.48 -16.59 -7.23
C HIS A 176 -14.51 -17.69 -7.04
N VAL A 177 -15.00 -18.21 -8.17
CA VAL A 177 -15.64 -19.53 -8.22
C VAL A 177 -14.53 -20.47 -8.67
N PRO A 178 -14.18 -21.54 -7.93
CA PRO A 178 -13.28 -22.55 -8.46
C PRO A 178 -13.98 -23.24 -9.63
N VAL A 179 -13.80 -22.72 -10.84
CA VAL A 179 -14.28 -23.34 -12.07
C VAL A 179 -13.15 -24.26 -12.55
N GLU A 180 -13.47 -25.53 -12.82
CA GLU A 180 -12.68 -26.55 -13.54
C GLU A 180 -12.03 -27.71 -12.76
N THR A 181 -11.85 -27.67 -11.42
CA THR A 181 -11.28 -28.84 -10.67
C THR A 181 -12.28 -29.66 -9.86
N CYS A 182 -13.55 -29.28 -9.83
CA CYS A 182 -14.61 -30.12 -9.26
C CYS A 182 -15.01 -31.22 -10.25
N LYS A 183 -14.17 -32.26 -10.39
CA LYS A 183 -14.66 -33.52 -10.96
C LYS A 183 -15.69 -34.11 -9.98
N PRO A 184 -16.83 -34.62 -10.46
CA PRO A 184 -17.74 -35.38 -9.61
C PRO A 184 -16.95 -36.51 -8.95
N ILE A 185 -17.05 -36.63 -7.63
CA ILE A 185 -16.74 -37.89 -6.96
C ILE A 185 -17.89 -38.82 -7.37
N ASP A 186 -17.58 -39.97 -7.96
CA ASP A 186 -18.58 -41.01 -8.27
C ASP A 186 -19.45 -41.24 -7.02
N GLY A 187 -20.75 -40.91 -7.11
CA GLY A 187 -21.67 -40.95 -5.98
C GLY A 187 -22.53 -39.70 -5.73
N GLY A 188 -22.52 -38.69 -6.60
CA GLY A 188 -23.66 -37.77 -6.72
C GLY A 188 -23.80 -36.64 -5.70
N THR A 189 -22.78 -36.31 -4.91
CA THR A 189 -22.80 -35.07 -4.11
C THR A 189 -21.94 -33.99 -4.77
N TRP A 190 -22.60 -33.00 -5.37
CA TRP A 190 -21.99 -31.72 -5.71
C TRP A 190 -21.36 -31.12 -4.45
N LYS A 191 -20.03 -30.99 -4.39
CA LYS A 191 -19.41 -30.00 -3.48
C LYS A 191 -19.61 -28.65 -4.13
N ALA A 192 -20.69 -27.97 -3.73
CA ALA A 192 -20.98 -26.61 -4.13
C ALA A 192 -19.72 -25.75 -4.03
N GLY A 193 -19.39 -25.06 -5.12
CA GLY A 193 -18.28 -24.13 -5.20
C GLY A 193 -18.37 -23.09 -4.09
N ALA A 194 -17.35 -23.04 -3.24
CA ALA A 194 -17.21 -21.94 -2.31
C ALA A 194 -17.01 -20.66 -3.13
N ASN A 195 -17.99 -19.76 -3.08
CA ASN A 195 -17.86 -18.42 -3.63
C ASN A 195 -16.93 -17.64 -2.70
N PHE A 196 -15.69 -17.43 -3.09
CA PHE A 196 -14.80 -16.57 -2.32
C PHE A 196 -14.82 -15.17 -2.90
N PHE A 197 -14.90 -14.18 -2.02
CA PHE A 197 -14.79 -12.78 -2.40
C PHE A 197 -13.46 -12.22 -1.89
N TYR A 198 -12.75 -11.55 -2.79
CA TYR A 198 -11.46 -10.94 -2.48
C TYR A 198 -11.41 -9.52 -3.04
N PHE A 199 -10.54 -8.70 -2.48
CA PHE A 199 -10.24 -7.39 -3.03
C PHE A 199 -8.76 -7.05 -2.94
N ASP A 200 -8.31 -6.28 -3.92
CA ASP A 200 -7.03 -5.59 -3.93
C ASP A 200 -7.30 -4.09 -3.83
N MET A 201 -6.64 -3.36 -2.93
CA MET A 201 -6.74 -1.89 -2.82
C MET A 201 -5.77 -1.13 -3.72
N TYR A 202 -4.97 -1.86 -4.50
CA TYR A 202 -4.02 -1.28 -5.45
C TYR A 202 -3.61 -2.31 -6.51
N SER A 203 -3.09 -1.81 -7.62
CA SER A 203 -2.42 -2.61 -8.65
C SER A 203 -1.17 -1.90 -9.13
N PRO A 204 -0.14 -2.63 -9.64
CA PRO A 204 1.01 -2.01 -10.27
C PRO A 204 0.57 -1.02 -11.36
N LEU A 205 1.18 0.16 -11.36
CA LEU A 205 0.99 1.22 -12.34
C LEU A 205 2.34 1.90 -12.56
N SER A 206 2.99 1.62 -13.67
CA SER A 206 4.32 2.16 -14.00
C SER A 206 4.26 3.41 -14.88
N SER A 207 3.09 3.80 -15.38
CA SER A 207 2.97 4.95 -16.28
C SER A 207 1.59 5.61 -16.20
N THR A 208 1.54 6.91 -16.45
CA THR A 208 0.33 7.73 -16.55
C THR A 208 0.52 8.88 -17.55
N ARG A 209 -0.52 9.70 -17.75
CA ARG A 209 -0.46 10.91 -18.61
C ARG A 209 -0.83 12.16 -17.82
N THR A 210 -0.21 13.29 -18.17
CA THR A 210 -0.53 14.58 -17.56
C THR A 210 -1.88 15.12 -18.02
N GLY A 211 -2.55 15.85 -17.13
CA GLY A 211 -3.76 16.62 -17.43
C GLY A 211 -3.47 17.93 -18.15
N LYS A 212 -4.51 18.75 -18.34
CA LYS A 212 -4.42 20.06 -19.02
C LYS A 212 -3.46 21.04 -18.34
N ASP A 213 -3.29 20.90 -17.03
CA ASP A 213 -2.39 21.69 -16.18
C ASP A 213 -0.94 21.15 -16.16
N GLY A 214 -0.66 20.10 -16.94
CA GLY A 214 0.64 19.45 -16.99
C GLY A 214 0.93 18.56 -15.78
N HIS A 215 0.01 18.41 -14.82
CA HIS A 215 0.21 17.56 -13.66
C HIS A 215 -0.20 16.12 -13.91
N THR A 216 0.48 15.17 -13.26
CA THR A 216 0.00 13.78 -13.15
C THR A 216 -1.34 13.71 -12.42
N PRO A 217 -2.19 12.70 -12.67
CA PRO A 217 -3.52 12.61 -12.07
C PRO A 217 -3.47 12.56 -10.54
N LEU A 218 -4.39 13.30 -9.91
CA LEU A 218 -4.57 13.33 -8.46
C LEU A 218 -5.27 12.05 -7.96
N PRO A 219 -5.24 11.79 -6.63
CA PRO A 219 -5.85 10.59 -6.04
C PRO A 219 -7.34 10.38 -6.34
N GLU A 220 -8.08 11.44 -6.69
CA GLU A 220 -9.46 11.33 -7.19
C GLU A 220 -9.55 10.39 -8.42
N ASP A 221 -8.56 10.39 -9.32
CA ASP A 221 -8.41 9.34 -10.34
C ASP A 221 -7.62 8.16 -9.77
N LYS A 222 -8.33 7.32 -9.01
CA LYS A 222 -7.78 6.14 -8.32
C LYS A 222 -7.03 5.18 -9.25
N THR A 223 -7.36 5.18 -10.55
CA THR A 223 -6.77 4.24 -11.52
C THR A 223 -5.48 4.73 -12.15
N LYS A 224 -5.27 6.06 -12.17
CA LYS A 224 -4.15 6.70 -12.85
C LYS A 224 -3.22 7.50 -11.93
N THR A 225 -3.61 7.76 -10.68
CA THR A 225 -2.71 8.32 -9.68
C THR A 225 -1.53 7.36 -9.44
N LEU A 226 -0.32 7.92 -9.34
CA LEU A 226 0.88 7.17 -9.03
C LEU A 226 1.20 7.24 -7.54
N VAL A 227 1.50 6.09 -6.95
CA VAL A 227 1.92 5.94 -5.55
C VAL A 227 3.29 5.30 -5.52
N LEU A 228 4.22 5.93 -4.79
CA LEU A 228 5.59 5.47 -4.61
C LEU A 228 5.80 5.05 -3.16
N LYS A 229 6.49 3.93 -2.97
CA LYS A 229 6.88 3.45 -1.64
C LYS A 229 8.15 4.18 -1.21
N ASP A 230 8.12 4.83 -0.06
CA ASP A 230 9.31 5.41 0.58
C ASP A 230 10.17 4.28 1.16
N TYR A 231 9.59 3.51 2.08
CA TYR A 231 10.27 2.38 2.69
C TYR A 231 9.34 1.21 3.01
N GLN A 232 9.96 0.07 3.23
CA GLN A 232 9.38 -1.11 3.84
C GLN A 232 10.03 -1.33 5.21
N HIS A 233 9.22 -1.51 6.24
CA HIS A 233 9.66 -1.85 7.59
C HIS A 233 9.28 -3.30 7.88
N THR A 234 10.27 -4.11 8.25
CA THR A 234 10.13 -5.49 8.70
C THR A 234 10.79 -5.66 10.08
N GLN A 235 10.80 -6.86 10.63
CA GLN A 235 11.50 -7.12 11.90
C GLN A 235 13.01 -6.85 11.80
N GLU A 236 13.59 -7.02 10.61
CA GLU A 236 15.02 -6.84 10.33
C GLU A 236 15.42 -5.36 10.12
N GLY A 237 14.45 -4.45 10.00
CA GLY A 237 14.69 -3.02 9.84
C GLY A 237 13.97 -2.40 8.64
N ARG A 238 14.53 -1.30 8.13
CA ARG A 238 13.93 -0.50 7.05
C ARG A 238 14.72 -0.64 5.74
N LYS A 239 14.02 -1.00 4.66
CA LYS A 239 14.52 -0.95 3.27
C LYS A 239 13.91 0.28 2.59
N GLN A 240 14.73 1.25 2.19
CA GLN A 240 14.31 2.46 1.46
C GLN A 240 14.34 2.23 -0.06
N PHE A 241 13.58 3.04 -0.79
CA PHE A 241 13.47 2.97 -2.25
C PHE A 241 13.70 4.32 -2.90
N THR A 242 14.36 4.32 -4.05
CA THR A 242 14.47 5.48 -4.93
C THR A 242 13.88 5.17 -6.30
N TYR A 243 13.56 6.21 -7.06
CA TYR A 243 12.84 6.08 -8.32
C TYR A 243 13.49 6.89 -9.44
N LYS A 244 13.38 6.31 -10.64
CA LYS A 244 13.62 6.97 -11.90
C LYS A 244 12.29 7.35 -12.53
N ILE A 245 12.10 8.63 -12.80
CA ILE A 245 10.97 9.18 -13.54
C ILE A 245 11.43 9.54 -14.94
N THR A 246 10.72 9.05 -15.95
CA THR A 246 10.92 9.42 -17.36
C THR A 246 9.68 10.13 -17.86
N VAL A 247 9.85 11.33 -18.41
CA VAL A 247 8.78 12.11 -19.01
C VAL A 247 9.01 12.22 -20.52
N GLN A 248 7.98 12.00 -21.32
CA GLN A 248 8.05 12.06 -22.79
C GLN A 248 6.85 12.79 -23.38
N ALA A 249 7.12 13.74 -24.27
CA ALA A 249 6.12 14.38 -25.13
C ALA A 249 6.79 14.92 -26.40
N GLY A 250 6.08 14.91 -27.54
CA GLY A 250 6.57 15.51 -28.79
C GLY A 250 7.97 15.02 -29.23
N GLY A 251 8.31 13.74 -28.98
CA GLY A 251 9.62 13.16 -29.30
C GLY A 251 10.77 13.55 -28.36
N LYS A 252 10.57 14.48 -27.43
CA LYS A 252 11.54 14.82 -26.39
C LYS A 252 11.38 13.92 -25.16
N LYS A 253 12.47 13.72 -24.42
CA LYS A 253 12.52 12.90 -23.20
C LYS A 253 13.31 13.59 -22.09
N LYS A 254 12.73 13.69 -20.88
CA LYS A 254 13.41 14.10 -19.64
C LYS A 254 13.53 12.88 -18.73
N THR A 255 14.68 12.70 -18.09
CA THR A 255 14.86 11.64 -17.07
C THR A 255 15.30 12.26 -15.75
N ILE A 256 14.68 11.82 -14.65
CA ILE A 256 14.95 12.27 -13.28
C ILE A 256 15.26 11.03 -12.45
N THR A 257 16.46 10.91 -11.89
CA THR A 257 16.89 9.75 -11.09
C THR A 257 17.02 10.09 -9.61
N GLY A 258 17.07 9.06 -8.76
CA GLY A 258 17.24 9.23 -7.32
C GLY A 258 16.09 9.97 -6.64
N VAL A 259 14.88 9.92 -7.21
CA VAL A 259 13.68 10.49 -6.59
C VAL A 259 13.38 9.71 -5.33
N ASN A 260 13.33 10.41 -4.19
CA ASN A 260 13.18 9.79 -2.87
C ASN A 260 11.91 10.31 -2.18
N PRO A 261 10.79 9.55 -2.22
CA PRO A 261 9.58 9.90 -1.48
C PRO A 261 9.86 9.97 0.02
N GLY A 262 9.17 10.84 0.75
CA GLY A 262 9.33 10.92 2.20
C GLY A 262 8.24 11.71 2.89
N PRO A 263 8.32 11.91 4.21
CA PRO A 263 7.26 12.57 5.00
C PRO A 263 6.86 13.97 4.51
N HIS A 264 7.77 14.69 3.85
CA HIS A 264 7.50 16.00 3.25
C HIS A 264 6.57 15.95 2.03
N TRP A 265 6.24 14.76 1.51
CA TRP A 265 5.25 14.53 0.44
C TRP A 265 3.84 14.31 0.99
N TYR A 266 3.68 14.18 2.31
CA TYR A 266 2.37 14.03 2.95
C TYR A 266 1.47 15.22 2.58
N ARG A 267 0.23 14.91 2.20
CA ARG A 267 -0.80 15.85 1.80
C ARG A 267 -1.94 15.81 2.82
N PRO A 268 -2.19 16.90 3.58
CA PRO A 268 -3.38 17.00 4.41
C PRO A 268 -4.68 16.88 3.60
N ASP A 269 -4.71 17.52 2.42
CA ASP A 269 -5.72 17.30 1.40
C ASP A 269 -5.09 16.44 0.29
N PRO A 270 -5.51 15.17 0.09
CA PRO A 270 -4.87 14.27 -0.86
C PRO A 270 -4.85 14.81 -2.30
N ASN A 271 -5.83 15.64 -2.66
CA ASN A 271 -5.96 16.24 -3.98
C ASN A 271 -5.20 17.57 -4.11
N LYS A 272 -4.45 17.99 -3.09
CA LYS A 272 -3.53 19.14 -3.13
C LYS A 272 -2.11 18.68 -2.82
N PRO A 273 -1.25 18.55 -3.85
CA PRO A 273 0.17 18.28 -3.67
C PRO A 273 0.80 19.31 -2.73
N THR A 274 1.57 18.79 -1.79
CA THR A 274 2.47 19.55 -0.92
C THR A 274 3.90 19.48 -1.43
N TYR A 275 4.19 18.56 -2.35
CA TYR A 275 5.48 18.40 -3.00
C TYR A 275 5.25 18.11 -4.49
N THR A 276 5.92 18.87 -5.36
CA THR A 276 5.81 18.73 -6.82
C THR A 276 7.20 18.60 -7.41
N ILE A 277 7.37 17.67 -8.35
CA ILE A 277 8.56 17.60 -9.22
C ILE A 277 8.21 18.24 -10.56
N THR A 278 8.81 19.38 -10.86
CA THR A 278 8.68 20.07 -12.14
C THR A 278 9.69 19.52 -13.15
N ALA A 279 9.19 18.79 -14.15
CA ALA A 279 9.97 18.24 -15.24
C ALA A 279 9.94 19.18 -16.44
N VAL A 280 11.00 19.98 -16.61
CA VAL A 280 11.23 20.78 -17.82
C VAL A 280 11.67 19.86 -18.96
N LEU A 281 10.93 19.84 -20.06
CA LEU A 281 11.15 18.93 -21.19
C LEU A 281 12.28 19.41 -22.12
N ASP A 282 13.51 19.35 -21.60
CA ASP A 282 14.74 19.86 -22.21
C ASP A 282 15.68 18.77 -22.78
N GLY A 283 15.25 17.51 -22.79
CA GLY A 283 16.06 16.40 -23.30
C GLY A 283 17.10 15.82 -22.32
N LYS A 284 17.24 16.39 -21.11
CA LYS A 284 18.36 16.05 -20.20
C LYS A 284 18.03 14.89 -19.26
N THR A 285 19.08 14.36 -18.63
CA THR A 285 18.97 13.52 -17.43
C THR A 285 19.49 14.31 -16.23
N VAL A 286 18.74 14.33 -15.13
CA VAL A 286 19.07 15.06 -13.90
C VAL A 286 18.73 14.20 -12.69
N THR A 287 19.21 14.57 -11.50
CA THR A 287 18.78 13.96 -10.24
C THR A 287 17.73 14.83 -9.56
N GLU A 288 16.94 14.25 -8.66
CA GLU A 288 16.02 15.02 -7.81
C GLU A 288 16.79 16.10 -6.99
N SER A 289 17.99 15.77 -6.51
CA SER A 289 18.85 16.72 -5.77
C SER A 289 19.21 17.96 -6.59
N THR A 290 19.51 17.80 -7.89
CA THR A 290 19.74 18.93 -8.80
C THR A 290 18.47 19.77 -8.95
N LEU A 291 17.30 19.15 -9.11
CA LEU A 291 16.03 19.87 -9.22
C LEU A 291 15.69 20.63 -7.93
N LYS A 292 15.97 20.05 -6.75
CA LYS A 292 15.82 20.72 -5.45
C LYS A 292 16.65 22.01 -5.39
N LYS A 293 17.92 21.96 -5.80
CA LYS A 293 18.81 23.14 -5.86
C LYS A 293 18.30 24.22 -6.83
N GLN A 294 17.55 23.82 -7.85
CA GLN A 294 16.97 24.73 -8.85
C GLN A 294 15.57 25.24 -8.47
N GLY A 295 15.01 24.82 -7.33
CA GLY A 295 13.63 25.13 -6.97
C GLY A 295 12.58 24.42 -7.82
N LEU A 296 12.97 23.38 -8.58
CA LEU A 296 12.09 22.60 -9.45
C LEU A 296 11.58 21.32 -8.80
N ALA A 297 12.04 20.98 -7.59
CA ALA A 297 11.48 19.92 -6.78
C ALA A 297 11.46 20.38 -5.32
N GLY A 298 10.30 20.35 -4.69
CA GLY A 298 10.15 20.97 -3.37
C GLY A 298 8.70 21.16 -2.97
N LEU A 299 8.51 21.89 -1.87
CA LEU A 299 7.18 22.23 -1.38
C LEU A 299 6.39 22.97 -2.47
N SER A 300 5.19 22.49 -2.78
CA SER A 300 4.32 23.13 -3.75
C SER A 300 3.91 24.51 -3.22
N THR A 301 4.33 25.59 -3.90
CA THR A 301 3.90 26.94 -3.52
C THR A 301 2.41 27.12 -3.88
N SER A 302 1.62 27.63 -2.94
CA SER A 302 0.16 27.82 -3.06
C SER A 302 -0.33 28.67 -4.24
N ASN A 303 0.57 29.21 -5.08
CA ASN A 303 0.27 30.06 -6.21
C ASN A 303 0.10 29.31 -7.54
N ASP A 304 0.37 28.01 -7.61
CA ASP A 304 0.23 27.20 -8.84
C ASP A 304 -1.21 26.78 -9.19
N ARG A 305 -2.23 27.26 -8.45
CA ARG A 305 -3.64 26.84 -8.60
C ARG A 305 -4.63 28.00 -8.46
N ARG A 306 -4.60 28.93 -9.40
CA ARG A 306 -5.77 29.73 -9.77
C ARG A 306 -6.17 29.43 -11.19
#